data_AF-A0A967EN06-F1
#
_entry.id   AF-A0A967EN06-F1
#
_cell.length_a   1.000
_cell.length_b   1.000
_cell.length_c   1.000
_cell.angle_alpha   90.00
_cell.angle_beta   90.00
_cell.angle_gamma   90.00
#
_symmetry.space_group_name_H-M   'P 1'
#
loop_
_entity.id
_entity.type
_entity.pdbx_description
1 polymer ?
#
loop_
_entity_poly.entity_id
_entity_poly.type
_entity_poly.pdbx_seq_one_letter_code
_entity_poly.pdbx_strand_id
1 'polypeptide(L)'
;MYYRRKILLSLLNEFGGNLKKTDMQKLLFLFCQRQENSSYYFVPYKYGSFSFQSYADKRTLTKYGLLNDSDNWKLTDLAKSSTFDLKKNDKNELDIFKEEYKDLKGQGLVKETYLKFPYYAIKSEILNKVLNNSEQKKIEELVPNQKGKAFFTIGYEGISLEQYLNILIKKNVKLLCDVRKNPLSMKFGFSKNQLKNACNKIGIEYLHIPELGISSEKRVNLDTQEDYNKLFDEYDKTTLVDEYDKVIELTHLINKYNRIAITCFEETASKCHRSRVANAVSNIPEWNIPITHI
;
A
#
# COMPACT_ATOMS: atom_id res chain seq x y z
N MET A 1 3.34 -11.49 20.40
CA MET A 1 3.88 -11.21 19.04
C MET A 1 2.79 -11.48 18.00
N TYR A 2 2.62 -10.64 16.97
CA TYR A 2 1.63 -10.88 15.91
C TYR A 2 1.89 -12.19 15.14
N TYR A 3 0.81 -12.85 14.69
CA TYR A 3 0.89 -14.12 13.95
C TYR A 3 1.75 -14.02 12.69
N ARG A 4 1.58 -12.97 11.88
CA ARG A 4 2.40 -12.73 10.67
C ARG A 4 3.91 -12.72 10.94
N ARG A 5 4.34 -12.27 12.12
CA ARG A 5 5.75 -12.27 12.51
C ARG A 5 6.26 -13.69 12.82
N LYS A 6 5.40 -14.55 13.35
CA LYS A 6 5.71 -15.99 13.51
C LYS A 6 5.92 -16.62 12.14
N ILE A 7 5.00 -16.40 11.19
CA ILE A 7 5.14 -16.86 9.80
C ILE A 7 6.47 -16.41 9.19
N LEU A 8 6.81 -15.12 9.34
CA LEU A 8 8.06 -14.57 8.84
C LEU A 8 9.29 -15.27 9.42
N LEU A 9 9.33 -15.46 10.74
CA LEU A 9 10.46 -16.09 11.43
C LEU A 9 10.57 -17.57 11.09
N SER A 10 9.46 -18.30 11.07
CA SER A 10 9.42 -19.72 10.68
C SER A 10 9.88 -19.90 9.24
N LEU A 11 9.41 -19.07 8.30
CA LEU A 11 9.88 -19.10 6.92
C LEU A 11 11.38 -18.85 6.83
N LEU A 12 11.89 -17.82 7.52
CA LEU A 12 13.33 -17.55 7.52
C LEU A 12 14.12 -18.72 8.11
N ASN A 13 13.60 -19.37 9.15
CA ASN A 13 14.23 -20.53 9.79
C ASN A 13 14.32 -21.73 8.86
N GLU A 14 13.23 -22.06 8.16
CA GLU A 14 13.18 -23.18 7.21
C GLU A 14 14.18 -23.02 6.04
N PHE A 15 14.51 -21.77 5.70
CA PHE A 15 15.49 -21.44 4.66
C PHE A 15 16.87 -21.08 5.26
N GLY A 16 17.25 -21.75 6.35
CA GLY A 16 18.60 -21.71 6.93
C GLY A 16 18.90 -20.50 7.83
N GLY A 17 17.89 -19.70 8.16
CA GLY A 17 18.00 -18.60 9.13
C GLY A 17 18.80 -17.39 8.65
N ASN A 18 19.24 -17.36 7.39
CA ASN A 18 20.01 -16.27 6.81
C ASN A 18 19.73 -16.13 5.31
N LEU A 19 19.00 -15.07 4.94
CA LEU A 19 18.61 -14.79 3.55
C LEU A 19 18.97 -13.37 3.13
N LYS A 20 19.31 -13.22 1.85
CA LYS A 20 19.45 -11.90 1.22
C LYS A 20 18.11 -11.16 1.23
N LYS A 21 18.17 -9.81 1.22
CA LYS A 21 16.99 -8.92 1.18
C LYS A 21 15.97 -9.32 0.10
N THR A 22 16.45 -9.62 -1.10
CA THR A 22 15.61 -9.98 -2.26
C THR A 22 14.98 -11.35 -2.07
N ASP A 23 15.78 -12.35 -1.70
CA ASP A 23 15.34 -13.74 -1.60
C ASP A 23 14.27 -13.88 -0.52
N MET A 24 14.47 -13.26 0.65
CA MET A 24 13.45 -13.23 1.70
C MET A 24 12.14 -12.60 1.23
N GLN A 25 12.18 -11.50 0.47
CA GLN A 25 10.97 -10.89 -0.06
C GLN A 25 10.25 -11.79 -1.06
N LYS A 26 10.99 -12.54 -1.89
CA LYS A 26 10.39 -13.42 -2.91
C LYS A 26 9.78 -14.67 -2.28
N LEU A 27 10.50 -15.30 -1.36
CA LEU A 27 9.97 -16.45 -0.62
C LEU A 27 8.74 -16.06 0.20
N LEU A 28 8.79 -14.94 0.93
CA LEU A 28 7.64 -14.48 1.71
C LEU A 28 6.45 -14.13 0.81
N PHE A 29 6.70 -13.49 -0.34
CA PHE A 29 5.67 -13.21 -1.32
C PHE A 29 4.99 -14.48 -1.83
N LEU A 30 5.79 -15.44 -2.33
CA LEU A 30 5.29 -16.70 -2.87
C LEU A 30 4.53 -17.51 -1.82
N PHE A 31 5.04 -17.59 -0.60
CA PHE A 31 4.36 -18.27 0.50
C PHE A 31 3.01 -17.61 0.82
N CYS A 32 2.96 -16.27 0.89
CA CYS A 32 1.71 -15.55 1.14
C CYS A 32 0.67 -15.72 0.01
N GLN A 33 1.05 -16.10 -1.21
CA GLN A 33 0.09 -16.44 -2.28
C GLN A 33 -0.60 -17.79 -2.07
N ARG A 34 -0.10 -18.63 -1.14
CA ARG A 34 -0.67 -19.93 -0.81
C ARG A 34 -1.57 -19.91 0.43
N GLN A 35 -1.53 -18.81 1.17
CA GLN A 35 -2.35 -18.64 2.35
C GLN A 35 -3.76 -18.22 1.93
N GLU A 36 -4.77 -18.81 2.56
CA GLU A 36 -6.17 -18.35 2.43
C GLU A 36 -6.29 -16.87 2.84
N ASN A 37 -5.64 -16.50 3.94
CA ASN A 37 -5.53 -15.13 4.42
C ASN A 37 -4.05 -14.73 4.49
N SER A 38 -3.60 -13.96 3.50
CA SER A 38 -2.19 -13.57 3.41
C SER A 38 -1.71 -12.82 4.65
N SER A 39 -0.59 -13.27 5.22
CA SER A 39 0.05 -12.63 6.38
C SER A 39 0.70 -11.28 6.04
N TYR A 40 1.08 -11.11 4.77
CA TYR A 40 1.66 -9.91 4.20
C TYR A 40 1.09 -9.65 2.81
N TYR A 41 0.94 -8.38 2.47
CA TYR A 41 0.60 -7.91 1.13
C TYR A 41 1.79 -7.21 0.50
N PHE A 42 1.78 -7.11 -0.83
CA PHE A 42 2.92 -6.67 -1.62
C PHE A 42 2.48 -5.67 -2.68
N VAL A 43 3.41 -4.82 -3.14
CA VAL A 43 3.26 -3.95 -4.31
C VAL A 43 4.35 -4.24 -5.35
N PRO A 44 4.13 -3.92 -6.63
CA PRO A 44 5.20 -3.88 -7.62
C PRO A 44 6.26 -2.84 -7.24
N TYR A 45 7.53 -3.22 -7.28
CA TYR A 45 8.66 -2.37 -6.91
C TYR A 45 9.93 -2.76 -7.67
N LYS A 46 11.03 -2.01 -7.43
CA LYS A 46 12.33 -2.06 -8.13
C LYS A 46 12.87 -3.45 -8.49
N TYR A 47 12.59 -4.45 -7.66
CA TYR A 47 13.04 -5.83 -7.89
C TYR A 47 11.90 -6.84 -7.84
N GLY A 48 10.67 -6.41 -8.13
CA GLY A 48 9.45 -7.22 -8.08
C GLY A 48 8.55 -6.89 -6.89
N SER A 49 7.83 -7.90 -6.40
CA SER A 49 7.04 -7.84 -5.16
C SER A 49 7.82 -7.31 -3.96
N PHE A 50 7.20 -6.36 -3.23
CA PHE A 50 7.76 -5.76 -2.01
C PHE A 50 6.68 -5.48 -0.96
N SER A 51 6.96 -5.83 0.31
CA SER A 51 6.08 -5.52 1.45
C SER A 51 6.76 -4.53 2.40
N PHE A 52 6.17 -3.33 2.53
CA PHE A 52 6.59 -2.33 3.53
C PHE A 52 6.34 -2.83 4.95
N GLN A 53 5.22 -3.54 5.17
CA GLN A 53 4.86 -4.10 6.46
C GLN A 53 5.88 -5.13 6.94
N SER A 54 6.41 -5.97 6.04
CA SER A 54 7.46 -6.94 6.40
C SER A 54 8.74 -6.25 6.91
N TYR A 55 9.17 -5.15 6.29
CA TYR A 55 10.34 -4.39 6.75
C TYR A 55 10.08 -3.61 8.04
N ALA A 56 8.85 -3.17 8.29
CA ALA A 56 8.48 -2.63 9.59
C ALA A 56 8.57 -3.70 10.69
N ASP A 57 8.08 -4.90 10.40
CA ASP A 57 8.20 -6.02 11.31
C ASP A 57 9.66 -6.47 11.48
N LYS A 58 10.51 -6.41 10.43
CA LYS A 58 11.97 -6.64 10.55
C LYS A 58 12.58 -5.77 11.64
N ARG A 59 12.29 -4.46 11.61
CA ARG A 59 12.80 -3.50 12.61
C ARG A 59 12.29 -3.84 14.01
N THR A 60 11.01 -4.19 14.15
CA THR A 60 10.46 -4.60 15.45
C THR A 60 11.10 -5.90 15.96
N LEU A 61 11.28 -6.90 15.10
CA LEU A 61 11.90 -8.18 15.45
C LEU A 61 13.39 -8.04 15.78
N THR A 62 14.07 -7.08 15.16
CA THR A 62 15.45 -6.70 15.53
C THR A 62 15.49 -6.13 16.95
N LYS A 63 14.57 -5.21 17.29
CA LYS A 63 14.43 -4.68 18.66
C LYS A 63 14.10 -5.75 19.69
N TYR A 64 13.39 -6.81 19.30
CA TYR A 64 13.10 -7.96 20.18
C TYR A 64 14.27 -8.94 20.28
N GLY A 65 15.41 -8.68 19.63
CA GLY A 65 16.57 -9.57 19.64
C GLY A 65 16.35 -10.87 18.87
N LEU A 66 15.35 -10.95 17.98
CA LEU A 66 15.04 -12.14 17.18
C LEU A 66 15.69 -12.09 15.79
N LEU A 67 16.01 -10.89 15.30
CA LEU A 67 16.79 -10.67 14.08
C LEU A 67 18.03 -9.85 14.39
N ASN A 68 19.12 -10.12 13.68
CA ASN A 68 20.31 -9.27 13.73
C ASN A 68 20.04 -7.93 13.03
N ASP A 69 20.61 -6.86 13.58
CA ASP A 69 20.62 -5.54 12.95
C ASP A 69 21.62 -5.54 11.79
N SER A 70 21.16 -6.05 10.65
CA SER A 70 21.97 -6.18 9.45
C SER A 70 21.11 -5.95 8.21
N ASP A 71 21.79 -5.76 7.10
CA ASP A 71 21.13 -5.60 5.81
C ASP A 71 20.32 -6.85 5.42
N ASN A 72 20.91 -8.03 5.60
CA ASN A 72 20.24 -9.30 5.33
C ASN A 72 19.21 -9.64 6.41
N TRP A 73 18.42 -10.69 6.15
CA TRP A 73 17.50 -11.25 7.12
C TRP A 73 18.21 -12.39 7.81
N LYS A 74 18.64 -12.18 9.06
CA LYS A 74 19.44 -13.16 9.81
C LYS A 74 18.87 -13.35 11.20
N LEU A 75 18.47 -14.57 11.53
CA LEU A 75 18.04 -14.96 12.87
C LEU A 75 19.19 -14.84 13.87
N THR A 76 18.88 -14.44 15.09
CA THR A 76 19.78 -14.59 16.25
C THR A 76 19.72 -16.02 16.77
N ASP A 77 20.66 -16.40 17.63
CA ASP A 77 20.63 -17.74 18.23
C ASP A 77 19.41 -17.93 19.13
N LEU A 78 18.96 -16.87 19.81
CA LEU A 78 17.69 -16.84 20.55
C LEU A 78 16.50 -17.22 19.66
N ALA A 79 16.43 -16.68 18.45
CA ALA A 79 15.33 -16.98 17.54
C ALA A 79 15.41 -18.40 16.98
N LYS A 80 16.62 -18.92 16.72
CA LYS A 80 16.80 -20.30 16.26
C LYS A 80 16.43 -21.33 17.32
N SER A 81 16.66 -21.02 18.60
CA SER A 81 16.25 -21.88 19.71
C SER A 81 14.78 -21.69 20.13
N SER A 82 14.07 -20.75 19.51
CA SER A 82 12.66 -20.47 19.81
C SER A 82 11.74 -21.27 18.91
N THR A 83 10.63 -21.77 19.47
CA THR A 83 9.53 -22.35 18.69
C THR A 83 8.47 -21.29 18.44
N PHE A 84 8.02 -21.16 17.18
CA PHE A 84 6.94 -20.25 16.81
C PHE A 84 5.71 -21.04 16.39
N ASP A 85 4.69 -21.09 17.26
CA ASP A 85 3.47 -21.85 16.96
C ASP A 85 2.71 -21.27 15.77
N LEU A 86 2.67 -22.05 14.69
CA LEU A 86 1.86 -21.80 13.51
C LEU A 86 0.56 -22.60 13.57
N LYS A 87 -0.49 -22.09 12.93
CA LYS A 87 -1.69 -22.89 12.66
C LYS A 87 -1.29 -24.12 11.84
N LYS A 88 -1.99 -25.24 12.06
CA LYS A 88 -1.71 -26.52 11.39
C LYS A 88 -1.63 -26.39 9.86
N ASN A 89 -2.54 -25.63 9.26
CA ASN A 89 -2.56 -25.44 7.82
C ASN A 89 -1.30 -24.69 7.31
N ASP A 90 -0.94 -23.58 7.94
CA ASP A 90 0.25 -22.81 7.57
C ASP A 90 1.56 -23.59 7.80
N LYS A 91 1.61 -24.44 8.84
CA LYS A 91 2.76 -25.30 9.10
C LYS A 91 2.94 -26.34 7.99
N ASN A 92 1.87 -27.07 7.67
CA ASN A 92 1.90 -28.08 6.60
C ASN A 92 2.25 -27.44 5.24
N GLU A 93 1.67 -26.27 4.95
CA GLU A 93 1.99 -25.55 3.71
C GLU A 93 3.44 -25.08 3.68
N LEU A 94 4.01 -24.66 4.82
CA LEU A 94 5.40 -24.24 4.89
C LEU A 94 6.37 -25.41 4.61
N ASP A 95 6.07 -26.61 5.10
CA ASP A 95 6.86 -27.81 4.86
C ASP A 95 6.88 -28.17 3.35
N ILE A 96 5.72 -28.13 2.69
CA ILE A 96 5.59 -28.35 1.24
C ILE A 96 6.33 -27.24 0.46
N PHE A 97 6.12 -25.98 0.86
CA PHE A 97 6.72 -24.82 0.22
C PHE A 97 8.25 -24.88 0.26
N LYS A 98 8.83 -25.29 1.39
CA LYS A 98 10.27 -25.45 1.52
C LYS A 98 10.82 -26.44 0.49
N GLU A 99 10.20 -27.62 0.36
CA GLU A 99 10.67 -28.63 -0.58
C GLU A 99 10.65 -28.16 -2.03
N GLU A 100 9.67 -27.33 -2.41
CA GLU A 100 9.55 -26.78 -3.76
C GLU A 100 10.57 -25.66 -4.05
N TYR A 101 10.87 -24.78 -3.09
CA TYR A 101 11.71 -23.59 -3.33
C TYR A 101 13.11 -23.65 -2.71
N LYS A 102 13.51 -24.75 -2.04
CA LYS A 102 14.80 -24.86 -1.33
C LYS A 102 16.03 -24.55 -2.18
N ASP A 103 15.99 -24.89 -3.47
CA ASP A 103 17.11 -24.71 -4.40
C ASP A 103 17.06 -23.36 -5.16
N LEU A 104 15.96 -22.63 -5.08
CA LEU A 104 15.76 -21.36 -5.78
C LEU A 104 16.29 -20.18 -4.97
N LYS A 105 17.17 -19.40 -5.59
CA LYS A 105 17.77 -18.19 -5.01
C LYS A 105 18.17 -17.17 -6.08
N GLY A 106 18.42 -15.93 -5.66
CA GLY A 106 18.91 -14.88 -6.55
C GLY A 106 18.02 -14.68 -7.78
N GLN A 107 18.63 -14.57 -8.97
CA GLN A 107 17.90 -14.29 -10.20
C GLN A 107 16.91 -15.40 -10.59
N GLY A 108 17.20 -16.67 -10.30
CA GLY A 108 16.27 -17.77 -10.59
C GLY A 108 14.96 -17.62 -9.80
N LEU A 109 15.06 -17.31 -8.51
CA LEU A 109 13.90 -17.03 -7.66
C LEU A 109 13.16 -15.75 -8.08
N VAL A 110 13.88 -14.71 -8.50
CA VAL A 110 13.25 -13.49 -9.03
C VAL A 110 12.48 -13.81 -10.32
N LYS A 111 13.09 -14.55 -11.24
CA LYS A 111 12.45 -15.00 -12.50
C LYS A 111 11.16 -15.75 -12.22
N GLU A 112 11.22 -16.70 -11.28
CA GLU A 112 10.06 -17.48 -10.85
C GLU A 112 8.89 -16.58 -10.41
N THR A 113 9.16 -15.56 -9.58
CA THR A 113 8.11 -14.61 -9.17
C THR A 113 7.56 -13.78 -10.33
N TYR A 114 8.39 -13.43 -11.31
CA TYR A 114 7.98 -12.60 -12.45
C TYR A 114 7.10 -13.39 -13.43
N LEU A 115 7.43 -14.66 -13.65
CA LEU A 115 6.65 -15.52 -14.54
C LEU A 115 5.30 -15.90 -13.93
N LYS A 116 5.27 -16.27 -12.65
CA LYS A 116 4.03 -16.64 -11.96
C LYS A 116 3.13 -15.43 -11.65
N PHE A 117 3.73 -14.27 -11.34
CA PHE A 117 2.99 -13.08 -10.90
C PHE A 117 3.48 -11.80 -11.60
N PRO A 118 3.28 -11.67 -12.92
CA PRO A 118 3.93 -10.65 -13.75
C PRO A 118 3.54 -9.22 -13.39
N TYR A 119 2.34 -9.00 -12.83
CA TYR A 119 1.95 -7.69 -12.30
C TYR A 119 2.97 -7.12 -11.31
N TYR A 120 3.61 -7.95 -10.48
CA TYR A 120 4.57 -7.46 -9.49
C TYR A 120 5.91 -7.03 -10.10
N ALA A 121 6.14 -7.32 -11.38
CA ALA A 121 7.36 -6.97 -12.10
C ALA A 121 7.25 -5.65 -12.89
N ILE A 122 6.07 -5.02 -12.99
CA ILE A 122 5.83 -3.81 -13.82
C ILE A 122 6.67 -2.57 -13.45
N LYS A 123 7.34 -2.59 -12.29
CA LYS A 123 8.24 -1.53 -11.81
C LYS A 123 9.68 -2.03 -11.61
N SER A 124 10.02 -3.20 -12.16
CA SER A 124 11.34 -3.79 -11.98
C SER A 124 12.40 -3.05 -12.79
N GLU A 125 13.52 -2.74 -12.15
CA GLU A 125 14.73 -2.13 -12.73
C GLU A 125 15.69 -3.18 -13.32
N ILE A 126 15.32 -4.47 -13.26
CA ILE A 126 16.19 -5.60 -13.64
C ILE A 126 15.53 -6.59 -14.60
N LEU A 127 14.46 -6.20 -15.29
CA LEU A 127 13.74 -7.06 -16.24
C LEU A 127 14.68 -7.70 -17.26
N ASN A 128 15.56 -6.91 -17.87
CA ASN A 128 16.54 -7.35 -18.87
C ASN A 128 17.62 -8.31 -18.33
N LYS A 129 17.83 -8.34 -17.02
CA LYS A 129 18.79 -9.26 -16.37
C LYS A 129 18.16 -10.61 -16.02
N VAL A 130 16.83 -10.66 -15.97
CA VAL A 130 16.08 -11.80 -15.43
C VAL A 130 15.27 -12.51 -16.52
N LEU A 131 14.79 -11.77 -17.52
CA LEU A 131 13.84 -12.23 -18.52
C LEU A 131 14.34 -12.02 -19.94
N ASN A 132 13.90 -12.89 -20.85
CA ASN A 132 14.12 -12.69 -22.29
C ASN A 132 13.17 -11.63 -22.87
N ASN A 133 13.41 -11.20 -24.11
CA ASN A 133 12.64 -10.11 -24.74
C ASN A 133 11.13 -10.39 -24.84
N SER A 134 10.74 -11.64 -25.10
CA SER A 134 9.32 -12.00 -25.19
C SER A 134 8.63 -11.94 -23.81
N GLU A 135 9.32 -12.40 -22.76
CA GLU A 135 8.85 -12.32 -21.37
C GLU A 135 8.76 -10.86 -20.89
N GLN A 136 9.72 -10.00 -21.27
CA GLN A 136 9.70 -8.58 -20.92
C GLN A 136 8.50 -7.84 -21.52
N LYS A 137 8.22 -8.08 -22.81
CA LYS A 137 7.09 -7.46 -23.51
C LYS A 137 5.75 -7.77 -22.81
N LYS A 138 5.57 -9.00 -22.32
CA LYS A 138 4.37 -9.37 -21.54
C LYS A 138 4.20 -8.55 -20.26
N ILE A 139 5.30 -8.15 -19.62
CA ILE A 139 5.25 -7.31 -18.41
C ILE A 139 4.97 -5.86 -18.79
N GLU A 140 5.56 -5.35 -19.86
CA GLU A 140 5.33 -3.99 -20.36
C GLU A 140 3.86 -3.75 -20.71
N GLU A 141 3.19 -4.75 -21.29
CA GLU A 141 1.75 -4.72 -21.59
C GLU A 141 0.86 -4.63 -20.33
N LEU A 142 1.37 -5.01 -19.16
CA LEU A 142 0.65 -4.92 -17.89
C LEU A 142 0.83 -3.56 -17.18
N VAL A 143 1.76 -2.72 -17.64
CA VAL A 143 2.02 -1.42 -17.02
C VAL A 143 0.80 -0.51 -17.22
N PRO A 144 0.15 -0.02 -16.14
CA PRO A 144 -0.99 0.88 -16.27
C PRO A 144 -0.64 2.14 -17.06
N ASN A 145 -1.28 2.34 -18.20
CA ASN A 145 -0.98 3.39 -19.16
C ASN A 145 -2.20 4.22 -19.58
N GLN A 146 -3.31 4.10 -18.83
CA GLN A 146 -4.57 4.79 -19.12
C GLN A 146 -4.32 6.29 -19.34
N LYS A 147 -4.87 6.80 -20.45
CA LYS A 147 -4.78 8.20 -20.86
C LYS A 147 -5.97 9.01 -20.34
N GLY A 148 -5.89 10.32 -20.50
CA GLY A 148 -6.95 11.25 -20.13
C GLY A 148 -7.03 11.52 -18.64
N LYS A 149 -7.88 12.51 -18.31
CA LYS A 149 -8.05 12.98 -16.95
C LYS A 149 -8.97 12.04 -16.15
N ALA A 150 -8.67 11.80 -14.89
CA ALA A 150 -9.52 11.05 -13.98
C ALA A 150 -9.32 11.52 -12.53
N PHE A 151 -10.43 11.76 -11.83
CA PHE A 151 -10.42 12.17 -10.44
C PHE A 151 -10.97 11.04 -9.56
N PHE A 152 -10.18 10.63 -8.58
CA PHE A 152 -10.53 9.52 -7.71
C PHE A 152 -10.73 9.98 -6.27
N THR A 153 -11.55 9.24 -5.52
CA THR A 153 -11.52 9.31 -4.06
C THR A 153 -11.19 7.93 -3.52
N ILE A 154 -10.37 7.84 -2.48
CA ILE A 154 -9.99 6.56 -1.88
C ILE A 154 -10.02 6.61 -0.34
N GLY A 155 -10.51 5.53 0.27
CA GLY A 155 -10.48 5.28 1.71
C GLY A 155 -9.45 4.22 2.06
N TYR A 156 -8.99 4.18 3.31
CA TYR A 156 -8.02 3.17 3.77
C TYR A 156 -8.46 2.36 4.99
N GLU A 157 -9.67 2.58 5.49
CA GLU A 157 -10.32 1.68 6.44
C GLU A 157 -10.42 0.26 5.85
N GLY A 158 -10.33 -0.76 6.72
CA GLY A 158 -10.36 -2.16 6.28
C GLY A 158 -9.11 -2.71 5.56
N ILE A 159 -8.37 -1.89 4.80
CA ILE A 159 -7.28 -2.38 3.91
C ILE A 159 -5.86 -2.02 4.34
N SER A 160 -4.88 -2.88 4.07
CA SER A 160 -3.46 -2.60 4.34
C SER A 160 -2.87 -1.51 3.43
N LEU A 161 -1.69 -0.97 3.80
CA LEU A 161 -0.96 -0.01 2.98
C LEU A 161 -0.71 -0.58 1.56
N GLU A 162 -0.24 -1.81 1.44
CA GLU A 162 0.06 -2.41 0.14
C GLU A 162 -1.21 -2.63 -0.72
N GLN A 163 -2.33 -3.03 -0.11
CA GLN A 163 -3.60 -3.12 -0.83
C GLN A 163 -4.04 -1.75 -1.36
N TYR A 164 -3.99 -0.72 -0.50
CA TYR A 164 -4.29 0.66 -0.86
C TYR A 164 -3.41 1.17 -2.02
N LEU A 165 -2.09 0.95 -1.93
CA LEU A 165 -1.16 1.35 -2.99
C LEU A 165 -1.41 0.61 -4.31
N ASN A 166 -1.79 -0.67 -4.26
CA ASN A 166 -2.14 -1.41 -5.48
C ASN A 166 -3.37 -0.85 -6.19
N ILE A 167 -4.37 -0.35 -5.44
CA ILE A 167 -5.54 0.32 -6.02
C ILE A 167 -5.06 1.54 -6.81
N LEU A 168 -4.21 2.38 -6.22
CA LEU A 168 -3.65 3.56 -6.88
C LEU A 168 -2.82 3.22 -8.12
N ILE A 169 -1.95 2.19 -8.04
CA ILE A 169 -1.14 1.72 -9.17
C ILE A 169 -2.04 1.28 -10.33
N LYS A 170 -3.02 0.41 -10.06
CA LYS A 170 -3.92 -0.13 -11.09
C LYS A 170 -4.77 0.96 -11.76
N LYS A 171 -5.11 2.02 -11.04
CA LYS A 171 -5.83 3.19 -11.57
C LYS A 171 -4.92 4.23 -12.23
N ASN A 172 -3.60 3.97 -12.26
CA ASN A 172 -2.58 4.84 -12.82
C ASN A 172 -2.60 6.25 -12.20
N VAL A 173 -2.87 6.34 -10.89
CA VAL A 173 -2.85 7.60 -10.15
C VAL A 173 -1.42 8.15 -10.14
N LYS A 174 -1.29 9.44 -10.44
CA LYS A 174 -0.01 10.17 -10.49
C LYS A 174 0.22 11.01 -9.24
N LEU A 175 -0.84 11.56 -8.66
CA LEU A 175 -0.81 12.36 -7.44
C LEU A 175 -1.87 11.88 -6.45
N LEU A 176 -1.46 11.66 -5.20
CA LEU A 176 -2.33 11.46 -4.07
C LEU A 176 -2.43 12.76 -3.26
N CYS A 177 -3.61 13.35 -3.21
CA CYS A 177 -3.95 14.51 -2.40
C CYS A 177 -4.53 14.04 -1.07
N ASP A 178 -3.80 14.23 0.02
CA ASP A 178 -4.28 13.98 1.37
C ASP A 178 -5.06 15.19 1.85
N VAL A 179 -6.38 15.05 2.01
CA VAL A 179 -7.26 16.14 2.44
C VAL A 179 -7.56 16.07 3.94
N ARG A 180 -6.92 15.16 4.68
CA ARG A 180 -7.10 15.07 6.14
C ARG A 180 -6.51 16.29 6.81
N LYS A 181 -7.24 16.93 7.74
CA LYS A 181 -6.71 18.04 8.55
C LYS A 181 -5.44 17.63 9.28
N ASN A 182 -5.54 16.52 10.00
CA ASN A 182 -4.46 15.89 10.75
C ASN A 182 -4.22 14.47 10.21
N PRO A 183 -3.23 14.26 9.31
CA PRO A 183 -2.90 12.97 8.72
C PRO A 183 -2.13 12.05 9.67
N LEU A 184 -2.67 11.87 10.88
CA LEU A 184 -2.21 10.92 11.89
C LEU A 184 -3.03 9.63 11.78
N SER A 185 -2.37 8.49 11.91
CA SER A 185 -3.05 7.19 11.91
C SER A 185 -2.27 6.17 12.72
N MET A 186 -3.00 5.40 13.52
CA MET A 186 -2.49 4.20 14.20
C MET A 186 -2.32 3.02 13.24
N LYS A 187 -2.98 3.06 12.07
CA LYS A 187 -2.81 2.06 11.03
C LYS A 187 -1.46 2.24 10.35
N PHE A 188 -0.67 1.17 10.33
CA PHE A 188 0.66 1.20 9.73
C PHE A 188 0.61 1.74 8.29
N GLY A 189 1.54 2.65 7.97
CA GLY A 189 1.66 3.21 6.63
C GLY A 189 0.84 4.47 6.35
N PHE A 190 -0.15 4.83 7.17
CA PHE A 190 -1.10 5.92 6.86
C PHE A 190 -0.85 7.23 7.62
N SER A 191 0.21 7.32 8.42
CA SER A 191 0.70 8.64 8.87
C SER A 191 1.36 9.39 7.72
N LYS A 192 1.25 10.73 7.70
CA LYS A 192 1.74 11.61 6.62
C LYS A 192 3.07 11.18 6.01
N ASN A 193 4.11 11.10 6.82
CA ASN A 193 5.46 10.79 6.35
C ASN A 193 5.59 9.36 5.83
N GLN A 194 4.91 8.39 6.46
CA GLN A 194 4.95 7.00 5.99
C GLN A 194 4.23 6.85 4.66
N LEU A 195 3.05 7.46 4.51
CA LEU A 195 2.25 7.41 3.30
C LEU A 195 2.97 8.11 2.14
N LYS A 196 3.46 9.35 2.37
CA LYS A 196 4.29 10.08 1.41
C LYS A 196 5.47 9.25 0.92
N ASN A 197 6.23 8.65 1.84
CA ASN A 197 7.39 7.85 1.48
C ASN A 197 7.01 6.58 0.70
N ALA A 198 5.88 5.94 1.04
CA ALA A 198 5.42 4.75 0.33
C ALA A 198 4.93 5.08 -1.09
N CYS A 199 4.14 6.15 -1.26
CA CYS A 199 3.70 6.68 -2.55
C CYS A 199 4.90 7.03 -3.44
N ASN A 200 5.85 7.82 -2.94
CA ASN A 200 7.02 8.24 -3.71
C ASN A 200 7.85 7.04 -4.19
N LYS A 201 8.00 6.01 -3.35
CA LYS A 201 8.72 4.78 -3.72
C LYS A 201 8.06 4.05 -4.89
N ILE A 202 6.74 4.09 -5.02
CA ILE A 202 6.04 3.48 -6.15
C ILE A 202 5.80 4.48 -7.30
N GLY A 203 6.39 5.68 -7.25
CA GLY A 203 6.28 6.69 -8.30
C GLY A 203 4.92 7.41 -8.34
N ILE A 204 4.28 7.57 -7.17
CA ILE A 204 3.08 8.39 -6.99
C ILE A 204 3.46 9.58 -6.11
N GLU A 205 3.22 10.79 -6.58
CA GLU A 205 3.47 11.99 -5.80
C GLU A 205 2.43 12.12 -4.68
N TYR A 206 2.81 12.85 -3.62
CA TYR A 206 1.94 13.08 -2.47
C TYR A 206 1.92 14.58 -2.12
N LEU A 207 0.71 15.12 -2.03
CA LEU A 207 0.44 16.49 -1.60
C LEU A 207 -0.53 16.46 -0.42
N HIS A 208 -0.27 17.26 0.61
CA HIS A 208 -1.17 17.39 1.76
C HIS A 208 -1.87 18.74 1.68
N ILE A 209 -3.20 18.74 1.66
CA ILE A 209 -4.09 19.92 1.58
C ILE A 209 -4.96 19.93 2.85
N PRO A 210 -4.39 20.26 4.03
CA PRO A 210 -5.10 20.22 5.31
C PRO A 210 -6.29 21.18 5.39
N GLU A 211 -6.30 22.24 4.58
CA GLU A 211 -7.36 23.26 4.51
C GLU A 211 -8.72 22.62 4.21
N LEU A 212 -8.74 21.63 3.30
CA LEU A 212 -9.95 20.86 2.96
C LEU A 212 -10.34 19.82 4.02
N GLY A 213 -9.66 19.74 5.15
CA GLY A 213 -9.92 18.75 6.19
C GLY A 213 -10.82 19.24 7.32
N ILE A 214 -11.63 18.34 7.87
CA ILE A 214 -12.39 18.62 9.10
C ILE A 214 -11.47 18.53 10.33
N SER A 215 -11.49 19.56 11.17
CA SER A 215 -10.75 19.58 12.46
C SER A 215 -11.09 18.38 13.34
N SER A 216 -10.13 17.88 14.11
CA SER A 216 -10.38 16.82 15.09
C SER A 216 -11.40 17.21 16.15
N GLU A 217 -11.44 18.49 16.53
CA GLU A 217 -12.35 19.01 17.56
C GLU A 217 -13.82 18.95 17.13
N LYS A 218 -14.09 19.10 15.83
CA LYS A 218 -15.44 18.97 15.27
C LYS A 218 -15.87 17.52 15.04
N ARG A 219 -14.99 16.55 15.26
CA ARG A 219 -15.22 15.11 15.03
C ARG A 219 -15.50 14.35 16.33
N VAL A 220 -15.94 15.05 17.36
CA VAL A 220 -16.23 14.50 18.70
C VAL A 220 -17.73 14.25 18.81
N ASN A 221 -18.14 13.16 19.47
CA ASN A 221 -19.55 12.78 19.71
C ASN A 221 -20.40 12.60 18.43
N LEU A 222 -19.85 11.96 17.39
CA LEU A 222 -20.58 11.62 16.17
C LEU A 222 -21.20 10.22 16.29
N ASP A 223 -22.29 10.11 17.05
CA ASP A 223 -22.91 8.83 17.39
C ASP A 223 -24.05 8.43 16.44
N THR A 224 -24.72 9.42 15.86
CA THR A 224 -25.88 9.21 14.97
C THR A 224 -25.62 9.74 13.57
N GLN A 225 -26.37 9.22 12.57
CA GLN A 225 -26.30 9.74 11.21
C GLN A 225 -26.68 11.23 11.12
N GLU A 226 -27.54 11.72 12.03
CA GLU A 226 -27.92 13.12 12.09
C GLU A 226 -26.73 14.01 12.50
N ASP A 227 -25.87 13.54 13.41
CA ASP A 227 -24.67 14.27 13.84
C ASP A 227 -23.69 14.42 12.67
N TYR A 228 -23.50 13.36 11.88
CA TYR A 228 -22.71 13.42 10.65
C TYR A 228 -23.30 14.40 9.63
N ASN A 229 -24.63 14.40 9.46
CA ASN A 229 -25.29 15.31 8.53
C ASN A 229 -25.08 16.77 8.96
N LYS A 230 -25.28 17.10 10.24
CA LYS A 230 -25.03 18.43 10.80
C LYS A 230 -23.58 18.88 10.60
N LEU A 231 -22.62 17.99 10.92
CA LEU A 231 -21.20 18.27 10.72
C LEU A 231 -20.88 18.58 9.26
N PHE A 232 -21.42 17.79 8.34
CA PHE A 232 -21.15 18.00 6.91
C PHE A 232 -21.85 19.22 6.35
N ASP A 233 -23.06 19.55 6.82
CA ASP A 233 -23.76 20.76 6.39
C ASP A 233 -23.07 22.03 6.92
N GLU A 234 -22.51 21.99 8.13
CA GLU A 234 -21.65 23.06 8.64
C GLU A 234 -20.37 23.18 7.81
N TYR A 235 -19.71 22.06 7.51
CA TYR A 235 -18.51 22.02 6.68
C TYR A 235 -18.74 22.61 5.28
N ASP A 236 -19.87 22.29 4.66
CA ASP A 236 -20.28 22.83 3.36
C ASP A 236 -20.51 24.35 3.39
N LYS A 237 -21.02 24.89 4.51
CA LYS A 237 -21.32 26.32 4.68
C LYS A 237 -20.15 27.14 5.23
N THR A 238 -19.10 26.50 5.71
CA THR A 238 -17.94 27.14 6.32
C THR A 238 -16.68 26.77 5.55
N THR A 239 -16.00 25.68 5.91
CA THR A 239 -14.70 25.29 5.36
C THR A 239 -14.66 25.22 3.84
N LEU A 240 -15.69 24.66 3.17
CA LEU A 240 -15.69 24.61 1.70
C LEU A 240 -15.89 25.97 1.02
N VAL A 241 -16.58 26.91 1.70
CA VAL A 241 -16.77 28.27 1.21
C VAL A 241 -15.49 29.07 1.42
N ASP A 242 -14.94 29.02 2.63
CA ASP A 242 -13.76 29.77 3.03
C ASP A 242 -12.50 29.32 2.27
N GLU A 243 -12.37 28.02 2.02
CA GLU A 243 -11.21 27.40 1.36
C GLU A 243 -11.53 26.98 -0.09
N TYR A 244 -12.46 27.68 -0.76
CA TYR A 244 -12.87 27.32 -2.12
C TYR A 244 -11.70 27.40 -3.12
N ASP A 245 -10.71 28.27 -2.88
CA ASP A 245 -9.46 28.34 -3.66
C ASP A 245 -8.70 27.01 -3.65
N LYS A 246 -8.75 26.24 -2.55
CA LYS A 246 -8.16 24.90 -2.45
C LYS A 246 -8.94 23.86 -3.24
N VAL A 247 -10.25 24.04 -3.39
CA VAL A 247 -11.06 23.22 -4.32
C VAL A 247 -10.66 23.54 -5.76
N ILE A 248 -10.47 24.81 -6.11
CA ILE A 248 -9.93 25.21 -7.42
C ILE A 248 -8.51 24.68 -7.64
N GLU A 249 -7.66 24.64 -6.62
CA GLU A 249 -6.31 24.06 -6.70
C GLU A 249 -6.34 22.60 -7.20
N LEU A 250 -7.34 21.80 -6.78
CA LEU A 250 -7.52 20.44 -7.30
C LEU A 250 -7.76 20.40 -8.82
N THR A 251 -8.40 21.43 -9.40
CA THR A 251 -8.57 21.54 -10.86
C THR A 251 -7.25 21.82 -11.58
N HIS A 252 -6.38 22.63 -10.99
CA HIS A 252 -5.05 22.86 -11.53
C HIS A 252 -4.19 21.60 -11.43
N LEU A 253 -4.30 20.87 -10.32
CA LEU A 253 -3.58 19.62 -10.11
C LEU A 253 -4.04 18.52 -11.09
N ILE A 254 -5.34 18.37 -11.36
CA ILE A 254 -5.80 17.40 -12.37
C ILE A 254 -5.32 17.78 -13.77
N ASN A 255 -5.23 19.07 -14.10
CA ASN A 255 -4.66 19.54 -15.36
C ASN A 255 -3.16 19.23 -15.49
N LYS A 256 -2.42 19.34 -14.39
CA LYS A 256 -0.97 19.04 -14.35
C LYS A 256 -0.67 17.53 -14.38
N TYR A 257 -1.39 16.75 -13.57
CA TYR A 257 -1.06 15.34 -13.31
C TYR A 257 -1.91 14.35 -14.10
N ASN A 258 -2.99 14.81 -14.73
CA ASN A 258 -4.05 14.03 -15.39
C ASN A 258 -4.83 13.09 -14.47
N ARG A 259 -4.19 12.36 -13.55
CA ARG A 259 -4.86 11.33 -12.74
C ARG A 259 -4.52 11.55 -11.28
N ILE A 260 -5.48 12.04 -10.51
CA ILE A 260 -5.28 12.35 -9.09
C ILE A 260 -6.31 11.62 -8.24
N ALA A 261 -5.94 11.32 -7.00
CA ALA A 261 -6.85 10.77 -6.01
C ALA A 261 -6.85 11.66 -4.77
N ILE A 262 -8.01 11.94 -4.18
CA ILE A 262 -8.11 12.48 -2.83
C ILE A 262 -8.29 11.35 -1.82
N THR A 263 -7.67 11.45 -0.63
CA THR A 263 -7.74 10.40 0.38
C THR A 263 -8.25 10.89 1.74
N CYS A 264 -9.02 10.02 2.40
CA CYS A 264 -9.36 10.11 3.81
C CYS A 264 -9.36 8.70 4.44
N PHE A 265 -9.79 8.57 5.70
CA PHE A 265 -9.84 7.32 6.45
C PHE A 265 -10.95 6.38 5.96
N GLU A 266 -12.20 6.83 6.04
CA GLU A 266 -13.40 6.01 5.97
C GLU A 266 -13.46 5.21 4.66
N GLU A 267 -13.88 3.95 4.68
CA GLU A 267 -14.00 3.17 3.43
C GLU A 267 -15.10 3.78 2.55
N THR A 268 -16.25 4.08 3.15
CA THR A 268 -17.44 4.57 2.45
C THR A 268 -17.37 6.07 2.20
N ALA A 269 -17.42 6.47 0.92
CA ALA A 269 -17.36 7.87 0.53
C ALA A 269 -18.54 8.70 1.08
N SER A 270 -19.75 8.15 1.14
CA SER A 270 -20.95 8.86 1.63
C SER A 270 -20.92 9.23 3.11
N LYS A 271 -20.02 8.62 3.89
CA LYS A 271 -19.80 8.92 5.31
C LYS A 271 -18.54 9.75 5.55
N CYS A 272 -17.99 10.33 4.50
CA CYS A 272 -16.68 10.97 4.52
C CYS A 272 -16.73 12.36 3.90
N HIS A 273 -16.04 13.32 4.52
CA HIS A 273 -15.89 14.68 3.98
C HIS A 273 -15.27 14.71 2.58
N ARG A 274 -14.52 13.69 2.17
CA ARG A 274 -13.99 13.61 0.81
C ARG A 274 -15.08 13.58 -0.25
N SER A 275 -16.29 13.09 0.07
CA SER A 275 -17.44 13.17 -0.85
C SER A 275 -17.95 14.59 -1.02
N ARG A 276 -17.93 15.40 0.06
CA ARG A 276 -18.26 16.82 0.01
C ARG A 276 -17.24 17.60 -0.84
N VAL A 277 -15.95 17.33 -0.64
CA VAL A 277 -14.87 17.89 -1.50
C VAL A 277 -15.07 17.47 -2.96
N ALA A 278 -15.31 16.18 -3.23
CA ALA A 278 -15.53 15.70 -4.58
C ALA A 278 -16.77 16.33 -5.24
N ASN A 279 -17.85 16.52 -4.47
CA ASN A 279 -19.06 17.20 -4.94
C ASN A 279 -18.78 18.68 -5.27
N ALA A 280 -18.03 19.38 -4.41
CA ALA A 280 -17.62 20.76 -4.67
C ALA A 280 -16.80 20.87 -5.97
N VAL A 281 -15.89 19.93 -6.21
CA VAL A 281 -15.12 19.84 -7.46
C VAL A 281 -16.04 19.62 -8.67
N SER A 282 -17.03 18.72 -8.58
CA SER A 282 -17.95 18.47 -9.71
C SER A 282 -18.86 19.65 -10.06
N ASN A 283 -19.07 20.59 -9.14
CA ASN A 283 -19.90 21.78 -9.38
C ASN A 283 -19.11 22.97 -9.93
N ILE A 284 -17.80 22.82 -10.16
CA ILE A 284 -16.99 23.86 -10.80
C ILE A 284 -17.45 24.00 -12.26
N PRO A 285 -17.69 25.23 -12.76
CA PRO A 285 -18.00 25.46 -14.16
C PRO A 285 -16.97 24.78 -15.07
N GLU A 286 -17.43 24.13 -16.14
CA GLU A 286 -16.59 23.40 -17.11
C GLU A 286 -15.98 22.08 -16.60
N TRP A 287 -16.28 21.63 -15.38
CA TRP A 287 -15.84 20.31 -14.92
C TRP A 287 -16.54 19.19 -15.71
N ASN A 288 -15.76 18.46 -16.51
CA ASN A 288 -16.23 17.33 -17.32
C ASN A 288 -15.46 16.03 -17.05
N ILE A 289 -14.74 15.98 -15.94
CA ILE A 289 -13.85 14.86 -15.59
C ILE A 289 -14.62 13.88 -14.70
N PRO A 290 -14.66 12.58 -15.03
CA PRO A 290 -15.32 11.60 -14.17
C PRO A 290 -14.71 11.54 -12.77
N ILE A 291 -15.58 11.58 -11.76
CA ILE A 291 -15.24 11.30 -10.37
C ILE A 291 -15.56 9.83 -10.10
N THR A 292 -14.60 9.07 -9.57
CA THR A 292 -14.79 7.65 -9.23
C THR A 292 -14.32 7.36 -7.81
N HIS A 293 -15.18 6.72 -7.02
CA HIS A 293 -14.81 6.20 -5.70
C HIS A 293 -14.15 4.82 -5.88
N ILE A 294 -12.92 4.67 -5.39
CA ILE A 294 -12.08 3.48 -5.57
C ILE A 294 -11.56 2.94 -4.24
#